data_AF-A0A828T6J2-F1
#
_entry.id   AF-A0A828T6J2-F1
#
_cell.length_a   1.000
_cell.length_b   1.000
_cell.length_c   1.000
_cell.angle_alpha   90.00
_cell.angle_beta   90.00
_cell.angle_gamma   90.00
#
_symmetry.space_group_name_H-M   'P 1'
#
loop_
_entity.id
_entity.type
_entity.pdbx_description
1 polymer ?
#
loop_
_entity_poly.entity_id
_entity_poly.type
_entity_poly.pdbx_seq_one_letter_code
_entity_poly.pdbx_strand_id
1 'polypeptide(L)'
;MIKRKHRFYVKVKDTRVSFGSVKMKPNRCEFISKEYGVKAGKNFYLPFSYGMETVRSYHLREKIYTKEEMRAVLSKDFERFCKDLQKKGIQIRENSVKIHLYEKSAKAMGTLFLNERITQEADTEIITIERKETDESVGTDD
;
A
#
# COMPACT_ATOMS: atom_id res chain seq x y z
N MET A 1 6.13 -6.98 -25.26
CA MET A 1 5.31 -8.21 -25.20
C MET A 1 5.63 -8.93 -23.90
N ILE A 2 4.66 -9.00 -22.98
CA ILE A 2 4.84 -9.59 -21.65
C ILE A 2 4.49 -11.08 -21.77
N LYS A 3 5.46 -11.97 -21.57
CA LYS A 3 5.18 -13.41 -21.49
C LYS A 3 4.83 -13.76 -20.04
N ARG A 4 3.70 -14.42 -19.84
CA ARG A 4 3.22 -14.88 -18.53
C ARG A 4 3.28 -16.40 -18.50
N LYS A 5 3.85 -16.95 -17.44
CA LYS A 5 3.76 -18.38 -17.13
C LYS A 5 3.26 -18.55 -15.70
N HIS A 6 2.44 -19.58 -15.49
CA HIS A 6 1.87 -19.93 -14.21
C HIS A 6 2.52 -21.22 -13.70
N ARG A 7 2.89 -21.22 -12.43
CA ARG A 7 3.38 -22.39 -11.69
C ARG A 7 2.51 -22.54 -10.45
N PHE A 8 1.97 -23.72 -10.23
CA PHE A 8 1.23 -24.02 -9.01
C PHE A 8 2.18 -24.62 -7.98
N TYR A 9 1.94 -24.33 -6.71
CA TYR A 9 2.65 -24.97 -5.61
C TYR A 9 1.70 -25.26 -4.46
N VAL A 10 2.00 -26.32 -3.74
CA VAL A 10 1.37 -26.64 -2.47
C VAL A 10 2.46 -26.53 -1.40
N LYS A 11 2.15 -25.84 -0.31
CA LYS A 11 3.04 -25.70 0.83
C LYS A 11 2.40 -26.44 2.00
N VAL A 12 3.14 -27.37 2.58
CA VAL A 12 2.73 -28.13 3.75
C VAL A 12 3.76 -27.83 4.85
N LYS A 13 3.34 -27.10 5.89
CA LYS A 13 4.23 -26.55 6.93
C LYS A 13 5.44 -25.80 6.31
N ASP A 14 6.63 -26.38 6.37
CA ASP A 14 7.87 -25.81 5.83
C ASP A 14 8.26 -26.34 4.44
N THR A 15 7.58 -27.38 3.95
CA THR A 15 7.89 -27.99 2.66
C THR A 15 7.04 -27.39 1.56
N ARG A 16 7.67 -26.81 0.52
CA ARG A 16 7.00 -26.30 -0.68
C ARG A 16 7.24 -27.24 -1.85
N VAL A 17 6.17 -27.86 -2.34
CA VAL A 17 6.19 -28.69 -3.54
C VAL A 17 5.60 -27.88 -4.69
N SER A 18 6.42 -27.58 -5.70
CA SER A 18 5.97 -26.86 -6.90
C SER A 18 5.80 -27.79 -8.08
N PHE A 19 4.69 -27.62 -8.81
CA PHE A 19 4.39 -28.37 -10.02
C PHE A 19 4.59 -27.46 -11.24
N GLY A 20 5.54 -27.81 -12.10
CA GLY A 20 5.82 -27.13 -13.38
C GLY A 20 7.23 -26.55 -13.52
N SER A 21 7.83 -26.77 -14.70
CA SER A 21 9.17 -26.30 -15.06
C SER A 21 9.12 -24.92 -15.74
N VAL A 22 9.57 -23.87 -15.05
CA VAL A 22 9.77 -22.54 -15.63
C VAL A 22 11.21 -22.44 -16.13
N LYS A 23 11.45 -22.91 -17.36
CA LYS A 23 12.67 -22.53 -18.11
C LYS A 23 12.46 -21.12 -18.67
N MET A 24 13.05 -20.10 -18.05
CA MET A 24 13.06 -18.73 -18.54
C MET A 24 14.47 -18.17 -18.49
N LYS A 25 14.91 -17.51 -19.57
CA LYS A 25 16.21 -16.84 -19.63
C LYS A 25 16.23 -15.66 -18.63
N PRO A 26 17.36 -15.40 -17.95
CA PRO A 26 17.35 -14.74 -16.65
C PRO A 26 17.24 -13.21 -16.71
N ASN A 27 17.11 -12.59 -17.88
CA ASN A 27 17.65 -11.24 -18.00
C ASN A 27 16.94 -10.21 -17.10
N ARG A 28 15.59 -10.26 -16.92
CA ARG A 28 14.81 -9.57 -15.85
C ARG A 28 13.43 -10.23 -15.66
N CYS A 29 13.11 -10.76 -14.47
CA CYS A 29 11.83 -11.41 -14.15
C CYS A 29 11.22 -10.86 -12.86
N GLU A 30 9.91 -10.62 -12.85
CA GLU A 30 9.15 -10.43 -11.61
C GLU A 30 8.43 -11.73 -11.27
N PHE A 31 8.49 -12.09 -9.98
CA PHE A 31 7.75 -13.22 -9.41
C PHE A 31 6.56 -12.68 -8.61
N ILE A 32 5.35 -13.03 -9.03
CA ILE A 32 4.14 -12.68 -8.30
C ILE A 32 3.54 -13.98 -7.75
N SER A 33 3.63 -14.16 -6.44
CA SER A 33 3.04 -15.28 -5.72
C SER A 33 1.69 -14.89 -5.12
N LYS A 34 0.65 -15.68 -5.38
CA LYS A 34 -0.61 -15.65 -4.65
C LYS A 34 -0.72 -16.95 -3.86
N GLU A 35 -0.92 -16.84 -2.56
CA GLU A 35 -1.06 -17.98 -1.65
C GLU A 35 -2.44 -17.93 -1.00
N TYR A 36 -3.10 -19.09 -0.94
CA TYR A 36 -4.42 -19.28 -0.35
C TYR A 36 -4.29 -20.30 0.78
N GLY A 37 -4.57 -19.86 2.01
CA GLY A 37 -4.68 -20.75 3.16
C GLY A 37 -6.00 -21.51 3.13
N VAL A 38 -5.94 -22.82 3.36
CA VAL A 38 -7.15 -23.65 3.40
C VAL A 38 -7.75 -23.61 4.80
N LYS A 39 -9.07 -23.44 4.88
CA LYS A 39 -9.81 -23.46 6.15
C LYS A 39 -10.70 -24.69 6.22
N ALA A 40 -10.72 -25.35 7.38
CA ALA A 40 -11.77 -26.29 7.72
C ALA A 40 -12.82 -25.57 8.58
N GLY A 41 -14.02 -25.37 8.04
CA GLY A 41 -15.04 -24.57 8.72
C GLY A 41 -14.69 -23.09 8.85
N LYS A 42 -15.25 -22.40 9.86
CA LYS A 42 -15.13 -20.94 10.00
C LYS A 42 -13.79 -20.48 10.61
N ASN A 43 -13.25 -21.25 11.56
CA ASN A 43 -12.16 -20.79 12.44
C ASN A 43 -10.87 -21.63 12.38
N PHE A 44 -10.84 -22.75 11.66
CA PHE A 44 -9.67 -23.64 11.66
C PHE A 44 -8.85 -23.48 10.38
N TYR A 45 -7.63 -22.98 10.49
CA TYR A 45 -6.67 -22.91 9.38
C TYR A 45 -5.88 -24.21 9.30
N LEU A 46 -5.84 -24.82 8.12
CA LEU A 46 -5.11 -26.06 7.90
C LEU A 46 -3.61 -25.76 7.74
N PRO A 47 -2.72 -26.70 8.13
CA PRO A 47 -1.27 -26.53 8.02
C PRO A 47 -0.75 -26.71 6.58
N PHE A 48 -1.64 -26.63 5.59
CA PHE A 48 -1.29 -26.62 4.18
C PHE A 48 -1.99 -25.47 3.47
N SER A 49 -1.26 -24.84 2.56
CA SER A 49 -1.71 -23.79 1.67
C SER A 49 -1.42 -24.18 0.24
N TYR A 50 -2.17 -23.63 -0.70
CA TYR A 50 -1.87 -23.76 -2.12
C TYR A 50 -1.70 -22.36 -2.71
N GLY A 51 -0.86 -22.26 -3.72
CA GLY A 51 -0.58 -20.99 -4.33
C GLY A 51 -0.23 -21.12 -5.80
N MET A 52 -0.30 -19.99 -6.48
CA MET A 52 0.13 -19.85 -7.85
C MET A 52 1.20 -18.76 -7.92
N GLU A 53 2.33 -19.12 -8.49
CA GLU A 53 3.43 -18.24 -8.82
C GLU A 53 3.32 -17.88 -10.30
N THR A 54 3.10 -16.60 -10.59
CA THR A 54 3.12 -16.08 -11.95
C THR A 54 4.47 -15.43 -12.19
N VAL A 55 5.24 -16.00 -13.11
CA VAL A 55 6.51 -15.41 -13.54
C VAL A 55 6.23 -14.55 -14.77
N ARG A 56 6.57 -13.27 -14.67
CA ARG A 56 6.43 -12.31 -15.76
C ARG A 56 7.83 -11.88 -16.22
N SER A 57 8.18 -12.20 -17.47
CA SER A 57 9.33 -11.55 -18.09
C SER A 57 8.89 -10.26 -18.75
N TYR A 58 9.62 -9.18 -18.44
CA TYR A 58 9.46 -7.91 -19.11
C TYR A 58 10.71 -7.60 -19.92
N HIS A 59 10.50 -7.05 -21.10
CA HIS A 59 11.57 -6.46 -21.89
C HIS A 59 11.53 -4.96 -21.67
N LEU A 60 12.64 -4.40 -21.20
CA LEU A 60 12.81 -2.96 -21.14
C LEU A 60 12.82 -2.47 -22.59
N ARG A 61 11.85 -1.64 -22.94
CA ARG A 61 11.87 -0.92 -24.20
C ARG A 61 12.25 0.51 -23.88
N GLU A 62 13.28 0.98 -24.55
CA GLU A 62 13.57 2.40 -24.58
C GLU A 62 12.38 3.09 -25.26
N LYS A 63 11.69 3.93 -24.50
CA LYS A 63 10.65 4.80 -25.02
C LYS A 63 11.27 6.17 -25.18
N ILE A 64 11.27 6.68 -26.40
CA ILE A 64 11.70 8.06 -26.68
C ILE A 64 10.55 8.95 -26.23
N TYR A 65 10.81 9.81 -25.26
CA TYR A 65 9.84 10.77 -24.76
C TYR A 65 10.13 12.16 -25.34
N THR A 66 9.07 12.90 -25.66
CA THR A 66 9.22 14.32 -25.98
C THR A 66 9.47 15.13 -24.70
N LYS A 67 9.99 16.36 -24.84
CA LYS A 67 10.21 17.26 -23.70
C LYS A 67 8.92 17.55 -22.93
N GLU A 68 7.80 17.68 -23.65
CA GLU A 68 6.47 17.91 -23.05
C GLU A 68 5.96 16.69 -22.29
N GLU A 69 6.12 15.49 -22.86
CA GLU A 69 5.74 14.24 -22.19
C GLU A 69 6.56 14.03 -20.91
N MET A 70 7.88 14.27 -20.94
CA MET A 70 8.72 14.17 -19.75
C MET A 70 8.27 15.13 -18.65
N ARG A 71 7.93 16.37 -19.02
CA ARG A 71 7.41 17.35 -18.07
C ARG A 71 6.07 16.91 -17.49
N ALA A 72 5.16 16.42 -18.32
CA ALA A 72 3.84 15.95 -17.88
C ALA A 72 3.93 14.75 -16.93
N VAL A 73 4.79 13.77 -17.25
CA VAL A 73 5.01 12.59 -16.40
C VAL A 73 5.58 13.01 -15.05
N LEU A 74 6.63 13.82 -15.03
CA LEU A 74 7.25 14.27 -13.78
C LEU A 74 6.32 15.14 -12.93
N SER A 75 5.55 16.04 -13.57
CA SER A 75 4.53 16.82 -12.86
C SER A 75 3.48 15.92 -12.21
N LYS A 76 2.98 14.93 -12.97
CA LYS A 76 1.95 14.00 -12.47
C LYS A 76 2.48 13.12 -11.34
N ASP A 77 3.71 12.65 -11.44
CA ASP A 77 4.36 11.87 -10.39
C ASP A 77 4.57 12.71 -9.13
N PHE A 78 4.95 13.97 -9.28
CA PHE A 78 5.07 14.90 -8.17
C PHE A 78 3.73 15.22 -7.50
N GLU A 79 2.67 15.46 -8.28
CA GLU A 79 1.31 15.63 -7.73
C GLU A 79 0.84 14.40 -6.96
N ARG A 80 1.15 13.20 -7.47
CA ARG A 80 0.83 11.94 -6.79
C ARG A 80 1.55 11.85 -5.44
N PHE A 81 2.82 12.21 -5.40
CA PHE A 81 3.60 12.27 -4.17
C PHE A 81 2.98 13.24 -3.15
N CYS A 82 2.61 14.45 -3.57
CA CYS A 82 1.94 15.43 -2.71
C CYS A 82 0.58 14.93 -2.18
N LYS A 83 -0.22 14.24 -3.01
CA LYS A 83 -1.48 13.64 -2.59
C LYS A 83 -1.27 12.55 -1.54
N ASP A 84 -0.23 11.75 -1.68
CA ASP A 84 0.08 10.69 -0.71
C ASP A 84 0.56 11.27 0.62
N LEU A 85 1.25 12.43 0.63
CA LEU A 85 1.56 13.17 1.85
C LEU A 85 0.28 13.71 2.53
N GLN A 86 -0.62 14.32 1.76
CA GLN A 86 -1.88 14.84 2.30
C GLN A 86 -2.77 13.74 2.91
N LYS A 87 -2.85 12.56 2.29
CA LYS A 87 -3.57 11.40 2.84
C LYS A 87 -3.02 10.94 4.19
N LYS A 88 -1.73 11.15 4.43
CA LYS A 88 -1.08 10.85 5.72
C LYS A 88 -1.29 11.97 6.76
N GLY A 89 -2.08 13.01 6.43
CA GLY A 89 -2.31 14.16 7.30
C GLY A 89 -1.15 15.15 7.35
N ILE A 90 -0.16 15.01 6.46
CA ILE A 90 1.01 15.90 6.38
C ILE A 90 0.64 17.12 5.53
N GLN A 91 0.76 18.31 6.10
CA GLN A 91 0.50 19.58 5.42
C GLN A 91 1.77 20.11 4.76
N ILE A 92 1.67 20.53 3.50
CA ILE A 92 2.76 21.15 2.75
C ILE A 92 2.68 22.66 2.99
N ARG A 93 3.70 23.24 3.62
CA ARG A 93 3.78 24.70 3.86
C ARG A 93 4.32 25.45 2.66
N GLU A 94 5.37 24.90 2.05
CA GLU A 94 6.09 25.55 0.96
C GLU A 94 6.65 24.50 0.00
N ASN A 95 6.62 24.84 -1.29
CA ASN A 95 7.08 24.00 -2.37
C ASN A 95 7.99 24.78 -3.32
N SER A 96 9.25 24.35 -3.41
CA SER A 96 10.26 24.93 -4.31
C SER A 96 10.74 23.95 -5.40
N VAL A 97 9.96 22.91 -5.70
CA VAL A 97 10.33 21.88 -6.66
C VAL A 97 10.20 22.36 -8.11
N LYS A 98 11.29 22.22 -8.88
CA LYS A 98 11.38 22.56 -10.30
C LYS A 98 11.73 21.32 -11.12
N ILE A 99 11.20 21.23 -12.33
CA ILE A 99 11.53 20.15 -13.27
C ILE A 99 12.66 20.64 -14.18
N HIS A 100 13.81 19.96 -14.09
CA HIS A 100 14.97 20.18 -14.93
C HIS A 100 14.99 19.14 -16.05
N LEU A 101 15.09 19.60 -17.30
CA LEU A 101 15.24 18.75 -18.48
C LEU A 101 16.71 18.77 -18.92
N TYR A 102 17.31 17.59 -19.08
CA TYR A 102 18.64 17.36 -19.61
C TYR A 102 18.55 16.71 -21.00
N GLU A 103 19.69 16.52 -21.68
CA GLU A 103 19.71 15.97 -23.05
C GLU A 103 19.12 14.56 -23.16
N LYS A 104 19.33 13.71 -22.15
CA LYS A 104 18.88 12.30 -22.14
C LYS A 104 18.02 11.94 -20.93
N SER A 105 17.69 12.90 -20.07
CA SER A 105 16.95 12.65 -18.84
C SER A 105 16.19 13.88 -18.38
N ALA A 106 15.25 13.68 -17.46
CA ALA A 106 14.51 14.76 -16.81
C ALA A 106 14.41 14.44 -15.32
N LYS A 107 14.50 15.46 -14.46
CA LYS A 107 14.46 15.30 -13.01
C LYS A 107 13.71 16.45 -12.35
N ALA A 108 12.76 16.11 -11.47
CA ALA A 108 12.19 17.06 -10.53
C ALA A 108 13.11 17.21 -9.32
N MET A 109 13.49 18.45 -8.96
CA MET A 109 14.41 18.74 -7.86
C MET A 109 13.96 20.00 -7.12
N GLY A 110 14.05 19.95 -5.79
CA GLY A 110 13.81 21.10 -4.92
C GLY A 110 13.51 20.64 -3.51
N THR A 111 13.05 21.57 -2.68
CA THR A 111 12.81 21.34 -1.25
C THR A 111 11.33 21.51 -0.94
N LEU A 112 10.79 20.60 -0.12
CA LEU A 112 9.45 20.66 0.43
C LEU A 112 9.53 20.87 1.93
N PHE A 113 8.81 21.88 2.43
CA PHE A 113 8.63 22.11 3.86
C PHE A 113 7.29 21.52 4.30
N LEU A 114 7.34 20.58 5.25
CA LEU A 114 6.21 19.75 5.66
C LEU A 114 5.95 19.92 7.16
N ASN A 115 4.67 19.93 7.53
CA ASN A 115 4.22 19.83 8.91
C ASN A 115 3.51 18.50 9.12
N GLU A 116 3.97 17.73 10.09
CA GLU A 116 3.33 16.50 10.54
C GLU A 116 2.62 16.74 11.88
N ARG A 117 1.44 16.13 12.07
CA ARG A 117 0.75 16.17 13.36
C ARG A 117 1.43 15.18 14.30
N ILE A 118 1.87 15.64 15.47
CA ILE A 118 2.61 14.84 16.47
C ILE A 118 1.66 14.07 17.39
N THR A 119 0.36 14.37 17.37
CA THR A 119 -0.63 13.78 18.27
C THR A 119 -0.78 12.27 18.03
N GLN A 120 -0.31 11.46 18.98
CA GLN A 120 -0.78 10.09 19.16
C GLN A 120 -2.19 10.17 19.75
N GLU A 121 -3.17 9.55 19.10
CA GLU A 121 -4.48 9.34 19.69
C GLU A 121 -4.29 8.31 20.83
N ALA A 122 -4.27 8.80 22.07
CA ALA A 122 -4.34 7.95 23.24
C ALA A 122 -5.82 7.65 23.51
N ASP A 123 -6.13 6.37 23.76
CA ASP A 123 -7.47 5.94 24.14
C ASP A 123 -7.92 6.74 25.37
N THR A 124 -8.99 7.52 25.22
CA THR A 124 -9.62 8.21 26.35
C THR A 124 -10.56 7.24 27.06
N GLU A 125 -10.29 6.98 28.33
CA GLU A 125 -11.18 6.20 29.19
C GLU A 125 -12.51 6.95 29.38
N ILE A 126 -13.62 6.25 29.13
CA ILE A 126 -14.97 6.76 29.33
C ILE A 126 -15.22 6.83 30.83
N ILE A 127 -15.26 8.05 31.40
CA ILE A 127 -15.66 8.26 32.79
C ILE A 127 -17.18 8.08 32.87
N THR A 128 -17.65 6.97 33.45
CA THR A 128 -19.06 6.78 33.82
C THR A 128 -19.37 7.65 35.04
N ILE A 129 -20.12 8.73 34.83
CA ILE A 129 -20.66 9.55 35.91
C ILE A 129 -21.83 8.78 36.52
N GLU A 130 -21.66 8.22 37.72
CA GLU A 130 -22.77 7.63 38.48
C GLU A 130 -23.78 8.72 38.85
N ARG A 131 -24.98 8.63 38.28
CA ARG A 131 -26.11 9.47 38.63
C ARG A 131 -26.68 8.96 39.95
N LYS A 132 -26.46 9.69 41.05
CA LYS A 132 -27.24 9.49 42.28
C LYS A 132 -28.67 9.97 42.01
N GLU A 133 -29.62 9.05 42.00
CA GLU A 133 -31.04 9.40 42.10
C GLU A 133 -31.31 9.92 43.52
N THR A 134 -31.63 11.20 43.65
CA THR A 134 -32.23 11.74 44.86
C THR A 134 -33.73 11.47 44.80
N ASP A 135 -34.15 10.60 45.70
CA ASP A 135 -35.52 10.25 46.03
C ASP A 135 -36.18 11.46 46.74
N GLU A 136 -37.00 12.23 46.02
CA GLU A 136 -37.86 13.25 46.62
C GLU A 136 -39.27 12.70 46.80
N SER A 137 -39.43 11.96 47.90
CA SER A 137 -40.67 11.86 48.65
C SER A 137 -41.04 13.24 49.20
N VAL A 138 -42.11 13.86 48.68
CA VAL A 138 -42.89 14.87 49.40
C VAL A 138 -44.36 14.69 49.02
N GLY A 139 -45.17 14.26 49.98
CA GLY A 139 -46.63 14.38 49.91
C GLY A 139 -47.09 15.74 50.41
N THR A 140 -48.27 16.18 49.98
CA THR A 140 -49.29 16.85 50.81
C THR A 140 -50.63 16.88 50.07
N ASP A 141 -51.66 16.89 50.90
CA ASP A 141 -53.09 16.80 50.64
C ASP A 141 -53.70 17.96 49.83
N ASP A 142 -54.80 17.66 49.12
CA ASP A 142 -56.06 18.44 49.06
C ASP A 142 -57.19 17.60 48.42
#